data_AF-A0A818ZWF0-F1
#
_entry.id   AF-A0A818ZWF0-F1
#
_cell.length_a   1.000
_cell.length_b   1.000
_cell.length_c   1.000
_cell.angle_alpha   90.00
_cell.angle_beta   90.00
_cell.angle_gamma   90.00
#
_symmetry.space_group_name_H-M   'P 1'
#
loop_
_entity.id
_entity.type
_entity.pdbx_description
1 polymer ?
#
loop_
_entity_poly.entity_id
_entity_poly.type
_entity_poly.pdbx_seq_one_letter_code
_entity_poly.pdbx_strand_id
1 'polypeptide(L)'
;MVQAIRSVYKQQNNHTLPSIYNDNDEPPYYIQPIDMTRRALNQKHDLQRKNLLLVNFNQHTDGRGFRQQIWTHMCPKNNRAPFITCLYKSPSFDMSYISDIYARNRQYLFWLSPRGNGIDCYRTWKALYLDAIPIVWNSSLTILYEHLPVVIIQNYTDINGTFLREKLHEISMKKYFRMNQVYRFEKLRNAYWRRLILNKSRHSLKNNNIRIN
;
A
#
# COMPACT_ATOMS: atom_id res chain seq x y z
N MET A 1 -7.86 -2.01 -12.92
CA MET A 1 -7.42 -2.04 -11.50
C MET A 1 -8.60 -2.00 -10.55
N VAL A 2 -9.46 -0.97 -10.60
CA VAL A 2 -10.63 -0.83 -9.71
C VAL A 2 -11.56 -2.04 -9.75
N GLN A 3 -11.93 -2.50 -10.96
CA GLN A 3 -12.78 -3.69 -11.14
C GLN A 3 -12.17 -4.96 -10.51
N ALA A 4 -10.86 -5.14 -10.67
CA ALA A 4 -10.12 -6.27 -10.08
C ALA A 4 -10.15 -6.24 -8.54
N ILE A 5 -9.90 -5.07 -7.95
CA ILE A 5 -9.98 -4.89 -6.48
C ILE A 5 -11.41 -5.20 -6.02
N ARG A 6 -12.43 -4.66 -6.69
CA ARG A 6 -13.84 -4.96 -6.37
C ARG A 6 -14.15 -6.44 -6.42
N SER A 7 -13.66 -7.14 -7.44
CA SER A 7 -13.84 -8.59 -7.59
C SER A 7 -13.28 -9.36 -6.37
N VAL A 8 -12.09 -8.99 -5.89
CA VAL A 8 -11.46 -9.60 -4.70
C VAL A 8 -12.33 -9.42 -3.44
N TYR A 9 -12.97 -8.27 -3.26
CA TYR A 9 -13.80 -8.01 -2.06
C TYR A 9 -15.24 -8.51 -2.18
N LYS A 10 -15.80 -8.61 -3.39
CA LYS A 10 -17.14 -9.20 -3.63
C LYS A 10 -17.24 -10.67 -3.18
N GLN A 11 -16.11 -11.37 -3.10
CA GLN A 11 -16.03 -12.77 -2.66
C GLN A 11 -16.14 -12.92 -1.12
N GLN A 12 -16.29 -11.84 -0.35
CA GLN A 12 -16.35 -11.87 1.11
C GLN A 12 -17.77 -11.61 1.62
N ASN A 13 -18.34 -12.60 2.33
CA ASN A 13 -19.74 -12.62 2.79
C ASN A 13 -20.12 -11.60 3.88
N ASN A 14 -19.27 -10.66 4.28
CA ASN A 14 -19.58 -9.73 5.37
C ASN A 14 -18.87 -8.38 5.20
N HIS A 15 -19.35 -7.55 4.28
CA HIS A 15 -18.99 -6.13 4.27
C HIS A 15 -20.23 -5.32 4.63
N THR A 16 -20.22 -4.75 5.84
CA THR A 16 -21.06 -3.61 6.16
C THR A 16 -20.67 -2.47 5.22
N LEU A 17 -21.60 -2.05 4.38
CA LEU A 17 -21.49 -0.81 3.61
C LEU A 17 -21.11 0.31 4.59
N PRO A 18 -19.99 1.01 4.38
CA PRO A 18 -19.70 2.16 5.22
C PRO A 18 -20.81 3.19 5.04
N SER A 19 -21.22 3.80 6.16
CA SER A 19 -22.26 4.82 6.22
C SER A 19 -22.04 5.83 5.09
N ILE A 20 -23.10 6.04 4.30
CA ILE A 20 -23.20 6.99 3.20
C ILE A 20 -22.49 8.30 3.57
N TYR A 21 -21.50 8.70 2.75
CA TYR A 21 -21.08 10.09 2.68
C TYR A 21 -21.10 10.49 1.23
N ASN A 22 -22.07 11.34 0.92
CA ASN A 22 -22.46 11.79 -0.41
C ASN A 22 -21.27 12.33 -1.21
N ASP A 23 -21.20 11.81 -2.42
CA ASP A 23 -20.29 12.09 -3.50
C ASP A 23 -20.55 13.49 -4.07
N ASN A 24 -19.60 14.00 -4.84
CA ASN A 24 -20.03 14.52 -6.14
C ASN A 24 -19.13 13.96 -7.24
N ASP A 25 -18.35 12.90 -6.97
CA ASP A 25 -17.44 12.26 -7.94
C ASP A 25 -16.95 10.85 -7.57
N GLU A 26 -17.42 10.21 -6.49
CA GLU A 26 -16.96 8.85 -6.17
C GLU A 26 -18.03 7.78 -6.44
N PRO A 27 -17.63 6.59 -6.90
CA PRO A 27 -18.58 5.51 -7.10
C PRO A 27 -19.08 5.00 -5.73
N PRO A 28 -20.36 4.61 -5.62
CA PRO A 28 -21.06 4.34 -4.35
C PRO A 28 -20.50 3.16 -3.51
N TYR A 29 -19.45 2.50 -4.01
CA TYR A 29 -18.81 1.34 -3.39
C TYR A 29 -17.33 1.64 -3.15
N TYR A 30 -17.06 2.43 -2.10
CA TYR A 30 -15.71 2.59 -1.54
C TYR A 30 -15.45 1.48 -0.52
N ILE A 31 -14.36 0.73 -0.72
CA ILE A 31 -13.94 -0.33 0.18
C ILE A 31 -13.05 0.32 1.23
N GLN A 32 -13.62 0.59 2.41
CA GLN A 32 -12.86 1.05 3.56
C GLN A 32 -11.92 -0.08 4.02
N PRO A 33 -10.61 0.18 4.18
CA PRO A 33 -9.67 -0.77 4.79
C PRO A 33 -9.89 -0.91 6.31
N ILE A 34 -11.09 -1.30 6.74
CA ILE A 34 -11.32 -1.72 8.13
C ILE A 34 -10.61 -3.06 8.39
N ASP A 35 -10.46 -3.88 7.35
CA ASP A 35 -9.92 -5.25 7.41
C ASP A 35 -8.40 -5.36 7.53
N MET A 36 -7.60 -4.37 7.09
CA MET A 36 -6.12 -4.40 7.20
C MET A 36 -5.64 -4.80 8.58
N THR A 37 -6.21 -4.15 9.57
CA THR A 37 -5.75 -4.31 10.94
C THR A 37 -6.46 -5.43 11.64
N ARG A 38 -7.67 -5.82 11.19
CA ARG A 38 -8.31 -7.05 11.65
C ARG A 38 -7.47 -8.25 11.25
N ARG A 39 -6.91 -8.27 10.03
CA ARG A 39 -5.91 -9.28 9.62
C ARG A 39 -4.62 -9.19 10.43
N ALA A 40 -4.07 -8.00 10.61
CA ALA A 40 -2.81 -7.81 11.36
C ALA A 40 -2.93 -8.10 12.88
N LEU A 41 -4.13 -8.00 13.47
CA LEU A 41 -4.39 -8.21 14.90
C LEU A 41 -4.89 -9.63 15.24
N ASN A 42 -5.60 -10.31 14.33
CA ASN A 42 -6.35 -11.51 14.70
C ASN A 42 -5.53 -12.79 14.89
N GLN A 43 -4.21 -12.80 14.71
CA GLN A 43 -3.48 -14.07 14.77
C GLN A 43 -2.13 -13.97 15.50
N LYS A 44 -2.08 -14.55 16.71
CA LYS A 44 -0.86 -15.16 17.28
C LYS A 44 -0.13 -16.04 16.23
N HIS A 45 -0.90 -16.59 15.28
CA HIS A 45 -0.47 -17.38 14.13
C HIS A 45 0.24 -16.56 13.02
N ASP A 46 0.02 -15.25 12.90
CA ASP A 46 0.66 -14.39 11.88
C ASP A 46 2.11 -14.04 12.24
N LEU A 47 2.45 -14.03 13.53
CA LEU A 47 3.83 -13.93 14.00
C LEU A 47 4.70 -15.13 13.59
N GLN A 48 4.06 -16.28 13.31
CA GLN A 48 4.74 -17.49 12.85
C GLN A 48 4.62 -17.71 11.33
N ARG A 49 3.96 -16.81 10.58
CA ARG A 49 3.83 -16.96 9.14
C ARG A 49 5.20 -16.98 8.48
N LYS A 50 5.43 -18.04 7.71
CA LYS A 50 6.60 -18.17 6.86
C LYS A 50 6.60 -17.16 5.73
N ASN A 51 5.45 -16.66 5.24
CA ASN A 51 5.40 -15.76 4.09
C ASN A 51 4.88 -14.37 4.49
N LEU A 52 5.79 -13.44 4.82
CA LEU A 52 5.44 -12.10 5.31
C LEU A 52 5.50 -11.05 4.20
N LEU A 53 6.56 -11.10 3.38
CA LEU A 53 6.90 -10.08 2.40
C LEU A 53 6.74 -10.60 0.97
N LEU A 54 5.96 -9.87 0.19
CA LEU A 54 5.86 -10.06 -1.25
C LEU A 54 6.82 -9.14 -2.00
N VAL A 55 7.66 -9.73 -2.86
CA VAL A 55 8.46 -9.02 -3.87
C VAL A 55 7.88 -9.34 -5.25
N ASN A 56 7.12 -8.40 -5.82
CA ASN A 56 6.43 -8.58 -7.09
C ASN A 56 6.49 -7.29 -7.92
N PHE A 57 7.61 -7.06 -8.58
CA PHE A 57 7.81 -5.95 -9.49
C PHE A 57 8.70 -6.34 -10.67
N ASN A 58 8.55 -5.60 -11.77
CA ASN A 58 9.47 -5.72 -12.90
C ASN A 58 10.80 -5.03 -12.56
N GLN A 59 11.90 -5.77 -12.75
CA GLN A 59 13.27 -5.41 -12.39
C GLN A 59 13.87 -4.29 -13.25
N HIS A 60 13.31 -4.04 -14.44
CA HIS A 60 13.89 -3.16 -15.47
C HIS A 60 13.07 -1.88 -15.71
N THR A 61 12.11 -1.59 -14.85
CA THR A 61 11.14 -0.48 -15.02
C THR A 61 11.43 0.71 -14.09
N ASP A 62 12.68 0.85 -13.69
CA ASP A 62 13.17 1.99 -12.90
C ASP A 62 14.30 2.77 -13.58
N GLY A 63 14.76 2.31 -14.77
CA GLY A 63 15.78 2.97 -15.60
C GLY A 63 17.17 3.13 -14.98
N ARG A 64 17.35 2.71 -13.72
CA ARG A 64 18.57 2.92 -12.93
C ARG A 64 19.14 1.64 -12.31
N GLY A 65 18.52 0.48 -12.59
CA GLY A 65 18.99 -0.84 -12.12
C GLY A 65 18.81 -1.10 -10.62
N PHE A 66 18.19 -0.18 -9.87
CA PHE A 66 17.98 -0.32 -8.44
C PHE A 66 17.04 -1.48 -8.11
N ARG A 67 15.99 -1.67 -8.93
CA ARG A 67 15.09 -2.82 -8.78
C ARG A 67 15.77 -4.15 -9.09
N GLN A 68 16.67 -4.17 -10.06
CA GLN A 68 17.48 -5.36 -10.36
C GLN A 68 18.41 -5.68 -9.18
N GLN A 69 19.06 -4.68 -8.57
CA GLN A 69 19.89 -4.86 -7.38
C GLN A 69 19.09 -5.46 -6.21
N ILE A 70 17.93 -4.89 -5.90
CA ILE A 70 17.03 -5.43 -4.86
C ILE A 70 16.65 -6.87 -5.17
N TRP A 71 16.27 -7.17 -6.42
CA TRP A 71 15.86 -8.51 -6.82
C TRP A 71 16.99 -9.52 -6.64
N THR A 72 18.20 -9.21 -7.12
CA THR A 72 19.37 -10.07 -6.96
C THR A 72 19.67 -10.39 -5.49
N HIS A 73 19.53 -9.40 -4.61
CA HIS A 73 19.81 -9.59 -3.19
C HIS A 73 18.68 -10.32 -2.43
N MET A 74 17.42 -9.95 -2.68
CA MET A 74 16.27 -10.45 -1.91
C MET A 74 15.61 -11.70 -2.50
N CYS A 75 15.87 -12.01 -3.78
CA CYS A 75 15.25 -13.12 -4.51
C CYS A 75 16.28 -14.09 -5.12
N PRO A 76 17.26 -14.60 -4.35
CA PRO A 76 18.22 -15.57 -4.89
C PRO A 76 17.53 -16.90 -5.21
N LYS A 77 18.05 -17.65 -6.21
CA LYS A 77 17.46 -18.92 -6.68
C LYS A 77 17.22 -19.95 -5.58
N ASN A 78 18.04 -19.96 -4.53
CA ASN A 78 17.94 -20.90 -3.41
C ASN A 78 17.18 -20.32 -2.19
N ASN A 79 16.33 -19.30 -2.43
CA ASN A 79 15.58 -18.48 -1.46
C ASN A 79 15.87 -18.80 0.02
N ARG A 80 16.92 -18.19 0.57
CA ARG A 80 17.38 -18.45 1.95
C ARG A 80 16.53 -17.76 3.01
N ALA A 81 15.64 -16.85 2.60
CA ALA A 81 14.82 -16.04 3.50
C ALA A 81 13.37 -16.54 3.45
N PRO A 82 12.94 -17.40 4.39
CA PRO A 82 11.61 -18.00 4.32
C PRO A 82 10.50 -16.93 4.30
N PHE A 83 10.71 -15.80 5.00
CA PHE A 83 9.81 -14.65 5.10
C PHE A 83 9.55 -13.89 3.79
N ILE A 84 10.31 -14.15 2.73
CA ILE A 84 10.21 -13.47 1.44
C ILE A 84 9.64 -14.43 0.40
N THR A 85 8.65 -13.96 -0.35
CA THR A 85 8.18 -14.62 -1.56
C THR A 85 8.36 -13.71 -2.76
N CYS A 86 9.12 -14.19 -3.74
CA CYS A 86 9.41 -13.48 -4.97
C CYS A 86 8.57 -14.01 -6.11
N LEU A 87 7.73 -13.16 -6.69
CA LEU A 87 6.83 -13.51 -7.77
C LEU A 87 7.20 -12.69 -8.99
N TYR A 88 7.73 -13.37 -10.01
CA TYR A 88 8.10 -12.73 -11.26
C TYR A 88 6.84 -12.20 -11.95
N LYS A 89 6.94 -10.98 -12.50
CA LYS A 89 5.87 -10.37 -13.27
C LYS A 89 6.14 -10.62 -14.75
N SER A 90 5.40 -11.55 -15.35
CA SER A 90 5.50 -11.82 -16.78
C SER A 90 5.22 -10.54 -17.61
N PRO A 91 5.98 -10.29 -18.70
CA PRO A 91 5.67 -9.22 -19.65
C PRO A 91 4.35 -9.46 -20.39
N SER A 92 4.03 -10.73 -20.69
CA SER A 92 2.77 -11.18 -21.29
C SER A 92 1.69 -11.30 -20.21
N PHE A 93 1.18 -10.15 -19.77
CA PHE A 93 0.17 -10.10 -18.74
C PHE A 93 -1.24 -10.14 -19.34
N ASP A 94 -1.94 -11.26 -19.18
CA ASP A 94 -3.38 -11.31 -19.46
C ASP A 94 -4.15 -10.62 -18.31
N MET A 95 -4.90 -9.58 -18.68
CA MET A 95 -5.70 -8.79 -17.76
C MET A 95 -6.88 -9.58 -17.18
N SER A 96 -7.30 -10.70 -17.77
CA SER A 96 -8.38 -11.53 -17.25
C SER A 96 -8.08 -12.09 -15.85
N TYR A 97 -6.82 -12.44 -15.57
CA TYR A 97 -6.36 -13.04 -14.30
C TYR A 97 -5.98 -12.01 -13.22
N ILE A 98 -6.21 -10.72 -13.46
CA ILE A 98 -5.78 -9.67 -12.55
C ILE A 98 -6.42 -9.78 -11.16
N SER A 99 -7.67 -10.26 -11.09
CA SER A 99 -8.40 -10.48 -9.84
C SER A 99 -7.72 -11.57 -9.01
N ASP A 100 -7.40 -12.71 -9.64
CA ASP A 100 -6.77 -13.85 -8.96
C ASP A 100 -5.37 -13.51 -8.46
N ILE A 101 -4.64 -12.71 -9.24
CA ILE A 101 -3.34 -12.19 -8.81
C ILE A 101 -3.46 -11.27 -7.61
N TYR A 102 -4.50 -10.44 -7.55
CA TYR A 102 -4.73 -9.58 -6.40
C TYR A 102 -5.18 -10.39 -5.19
N ALA A 103 -6.05 -11.38 -5.35
CA ALA A 103 -6.45 -12.30 -4.29
C ALA A 103 -5.25 -13.06 -3.70
N ARG A 104 -4.40 -13.64 -4.56
CA ARG A 104 -3.15 -14.30 -4.17
C ARG A 104 -2.18 -13.34 -3.48
N ASN A 105 -1.90 -12.18 -4.08
CA ASN A 105 -0.95 -11.23 -3.51
C ASN A 105 -1.45 -10.60 -2.20
N ARG A 106 -2.78 -10.51 -2.01
CA ARG A 106 -3.38 -10.02 -0.76
C ARG A 106 -3.03 -10.92 0.42
N GLN A 107 -2.68 -12.19 0.23
CA GLN A 107 -2.33 -13.10 1.34
C GLN A 107 -1.09 -12.65 2.14
N TYR A 108 -0.19 -11.89 1.51
CA TYR A 108 1.01 -11.34 2.14
C TYR A 108 0.70 -10.06 2.93
N LEU A 109 1.31 -9.91 4.10
CA LEU A 109 1.10 -8.74 4.97
C LEU A 109 1.86 -7.52 4.46
N PHE A 110 3.07 -7.73 3.94
CA PHE A 110 3.93 -6.66 3.43
C PHE A 110 4.17 -6.79 1.93
N TRP A 111 4.19 -5.66 1.24
CA TRP A 111 4.55 -5.58 -0.18
C TRP A 111 5.75 -4.66 -0.36
N LEU A 112 6.83 -5.16 -0.98
CA LEU A 112 7.98 -4.32 -1.30
C LEU A 112 7.64 -3.40 -2.47
N SER A 113 7.72 -2.08 -2.25
CA SER A 113 7.31 -1.07 -3.22
C SER A 113 8.43 -0.07 -3.51
N PRO A 114 9.52 -0.49 -4.19
CA PRO A 114 10.57 0.43 -4.61
C PRO A 114 10.04 1.40 -5.66
N ARG A 115 10.67 2.56 -5.75
CA ARG A 115 10.45 3.55 -6.82
C ARG A 115 10.50 2.90 -8.20
N GLY A 116 9.74 3.44 -9.15
CA GLY A 116 9.78 3.02 -10.55
C GLY A 116 10.52 4.03 -11.40
N ASN A 117 9.98 4.29 -12.59
CA ASN A 117 10.38 5.43 -13.40
C ASN A 117 10.18 6.76 -12.64
N GLY A 118 9.13 6.82 -11.79
CA GLY A 118 8.89 7.91 -10.83
C GLY A 118 9.27 7.55 -9.39
N ILE A 119 9.32 8.58 -8.53
CA ILE A 119 9.55 8.43 -7.08
C ILE A 119 8.37 7.69 -6.44
N ASP A 120 7.14 8.00 -6.86
CA ASP A 120 5.95 7.27 -6.45
C ASP A 120 5.77 5.98 -7.26
N CYS A 121 5.07 5.01 -6.66
CA CYS A 121 4.75 3.77 -7.32
C CYS A 121 3.29 3.39 -7.12
N TYR A 122 2.60 3.03 -8.20
CA TYR A 122 1.23 2.51 -8.14
C TYR A 122 1.10 1.26 -7.24
N ARG A 123 2.19 0.52 -7.02
CA ARG A 123 2.20 -0.63 -6.11
C ARG A 123 1.96 -0.22 -4.66
N THR A 124 2.43 0.95 -4.24
CA THR A 124 2.25 1.47 -2.88
C THR A 124 0.76 1.63 -2.58
N TRP A 125 0.04 2.36 -3.44
CA TRP A 125 -1.39 2.58 -3.30
C TRP A 125 -2.19 1.28 -3.47
N LYS A 126 -1.79 0.43 -4.42
CA LYS A 126 -2.43 -0.87 -4.63
C LYS A 126 -2.32 -1.80 -3.41
N ALA A 127 -1.17 -1.83 -2.74
CA ALA A 127 -1.00 -2.60 -1.51
C ALA A 127 -2.00 -2.14 -0.44
N LEU A 128 -2.10 -0.82 -0.22
CA LEU A 128 -3.05 -0.24 0.72
C LEU A 128 -4.52 -0.58 0.37
N TYR A 129 -4.87 -0.55 -0.92
CA TYR A 129 -6.19 -0.96 -1.41
C TYR A 129 -6.49 -2.46 -1.26
N LEU A 130 -5.48 -3.30 -1.09
CA LEU A 130 -5.61 -4.75 -0.96
C LEU A 130 -5.26 -5.22 0.46
N ASP A 131 -5.36 -4.32 1.43
CA ASP A 131 -5.05 -4.57 2.82
C ASP A 131 -3.64 -5.12 3.10
N ALA A 132 -2.64 -4.65 2.36
CA ALA A 132 -1.23 -4.94 2.59
C ALA A 132 -0.47 -3.65 2.96
N ILE A 133 0.58 -3.82 3.77
CA ILE A 133 1.45 -2.74 4.26
C ILE A 133 2.59 -2.57 3.26
N PRO A 134 2.63 -1.47 2.47
CA PRO A 134 3.75 -1.23 1.58
C PRO A 134 5.01 -0.88 2.36
N ILE A 135 6.15 -1.40 1.92
CA ILE A 135 7.48 -0.99 2.34
C ILE A 135 8.06 -0.08 1.25
N VAL A 136 8.36 1.16 1.60
CA VAL A 136 8.83 2.21 0.69
C VAL A 136 10.11 2.84 1.20
N TRP A 137 10.88 3.45 0.30
CA TRP A 137 12.06 4.21 0.66
C TRP A 137 11.67 5.61 1.08
N ASN A 138 12.41 6.14 2.04
CA ASN A 138 12.30 7.53 2.41
C ASN A 138 12.60 8.43 1.19
N SER A 139 11.75 9.42 0.95
CA SER A 139 11.88 10.39 -0.14
C SER A 139 11.13 11.68 0.18
N SER A 140 11.16 12.65 -0.74
CA SER A 140 10.32 13.84 -0.66
C SER A 140 8.82 13.53 -0.65
N LEU A 141 8.40 12.35 -1.09
CA LEU A 141 7.00 11.92 -1.11
C LEU A 141 6.55 11.20 0.17
N THR A 142 7.45 10.96 1.14
CA THR A 142 7.10 10.30 2.41
C THR A 142 5.94 10.98 3.13
N ILE A 143 5.83 12.31 3.03
CA ILE A 143 4.75 13.10 3.63
C ILE A 143 3.34 12.67 3.14
N LEU A 144 3.23 12.12 1.92
CA LEU A 144 1.97 11.62 1.40
C LEU A 144 1.45 10.42 2.20
N TYR A 145 2.36 9.66 2.78
CA TYR A 145 2.08 8.43 3.53
C TYR A 145 1.85 8.66 5.03
N GLU A 146 1.96 9.90 5.50
CA GLU A 146 1.69 10.22 6.89
C GLU A 146 0.29 9.75 7.29
N HIS A 147 0.15 9.14 8.47
CA HIS A 147 -1.10 8.53 8.92
C HIS A 147 -1.65 7.44 7.99
N LEU A 148 -0.82 6.79 7.17
CA LEU A 148 -1.17 5.53 6.51
C LEU A 148 -0.29 4.40 7.06
N PRO A 149 -0.74 3.13 7.02
CA PRO A 149 0.06 1.99 7.46
C PRO A 149 1.11 1.69 6.38
N VAL A 150 2.21 2.42 6.41
CA VAL A 150 3.34 2.31 5.47
C VAL A 150 4.62 2.18 6.27
N VAL A 151 5.47 1.23 5.89
CA VAL A 151 6.82 1.11 6.47
C VAL A 151 7.79 1.89 5.60
N ILE A 152 8.42 2.89 6.19
CA ILE A 152 9.44 3.72 5.53
C ILE A 152 10.81 3.20 5.95
N ILE A 153 11.66 2.90 4.97
CA ILE A 153 13.03 2.42 5.18
C ILE A 153 14.05 3.36 4.52
N GLN A 154 15.29 3.33 5.00
CA GLN A 154 16.42 3.96 4.31
C GLN A 154 17.09 2.94 3.37
N ASN A 155 17.29 1.71 3.85
CA ASN A 155 17.93 0.64 3.11
C ASN A 155 17.11 -0.67 3.18
N TYR A 156 17.08 -1.44 2.09
CA TYR A 156 16.40 -2.74 2.07
C TYR A 156 17.17 -3.84 2.78
N THR A 157 18.46 -3.63 3.07
CA THR A 157 19.27 -4.55 3.88
C THR A 157 18.75 -4.70 5.31
N ASP A 158 18.03 -3.69 5.80
CA ASP A 158 17.44 -3.68 7.14
C ASP A 158 16.23 -4.64 7.23
N ILE A 159 15.68 -5.04 6.09
CA ILE A 159 14.51 -5.91 6.03
C ILE A 159 14.92 -7.35 6.37
N ASN A 160 14.49 -7.79 7.55
CA ASN A 160 14.52 -9.18 7.97
C ASN A 160 13.21 -9.59 8.66
N GLY A 161 13.04 -10.88 8.96
CA GLY A 161 11.81 -11.38 9.57
C GLY A 161 11.47 -10.73 10.92
N THR A 162 12.48 -10.40 11.74
CA THR A 162 12.29 -9.72 13.04
C THR A 162 11.82 -8.29 12.83
N PHE A 163 12.50 -7.53 11.97
CA PHE A 163 12.09 -6.18 11.58
C PHE A 163 10.64 -6.11 11.09
N LEU A 164 10.22 -7.04 10.23
CA LEU A 164 8.84 -7.08 9.72
C LEU A 164 7.81 -7.35 10.82
N ARG A 165 8.12 -8.25 11.76
CA ARG A 165 7.23 -8.55 12.89
C ARG A 165 7.11 -7.38 13.86
N GLU A 166 8.22 -6.70 14.14
CA GLU A 166 8.22 -5.48 14.96
C GLU A 166 7.38 -4.38 14.31
N LYS A 167 7.56 -4.15 13.01
CA LYS A 167 6.76 -3.17 12.27
C LYS A 167 5.29 -3.54 12.21
N LEU A 168 4.96 -4.82 12.06
CA LEU A 168 3.59 -5.30 12.13
C LEU A 168 2.99 -5.00 13.51
N HIS A 169 3.72 -5.31 14.58
CA HIS A 169 3.29 -5.05 15.95
C HIS A 169 3.06 -3.54 16.19
N GLU A 170 4.01 -2.69 15.80
CA GLU A 170 3.91 -1.22 15.90
C GLU A 170 2.63 -0.70 15.20
N ILE A 171 2.43 -1.11 13.95
CA ILE A 171 1.28 -0.69 13.13
C ILE A 171 -0.05 -1.15 13.74
N SER A 172 -0.08 -2.39 14.25
CA SER A 172 -1.24 -3.00 14.91
C SER A 172 -1.59 -2.30 16.22
N MET A 173 -0.61 -2.10 17.12
CA MET A 173 -0.82 -1.45 18.41
C MET A 173 -1.25 -0.01 18.27
N LYS A 174 -0.69 0.71 17.29
CA LYS A 174 -1.09 2.09 16.98
C LYS A 174 -2.58 2.19 16.66
N LYS A 175 -3.17 1.22 15.97
CA LYS A 175 -4.63 1.19 15.73
C LYS A 175 -5.41 0.85 17.01
N TYR A 176 -4.97 -0.16 17.76
CA TYR A 176 -5.69 -0.63 18.94
C TYR A 176 -5.80 0.47 20.02
N PHE A 177 -4.69 1.10 20.39
CA PHE A 177 -4.67 2.08 21.48
C PHE A 177 -5.40 3.39 21.18
N ARG A 178 -5.60 3.73 19.90
CA ARG A 178 -6.18 5.01 19.48
C ARG A 178 -7.55 4.84 18.80
N MET A 179 -8.29 3.79 19.19
CA MET A 179 -9.68 3.56 18.80
C MET A 179 -9.94 3.72 17.29
N ASN A 180 -9.08 3.13 16.44
CA ASN A 180 -9.20 3.17 14.97
C ASN A 180 -9.05 4.54 14.29
N GLN A 181 -8.75 5.63 15.00
CA GLN A 181 -8.69 6.98 14.41
C GLN A 181 -7.32 7.43 13.88
N VAL A 182 -6.30 6.57 13.94
CA VAL A 182 -4.93 6.99 13.57
C VAL A 182 -4.68 6.96 12.08
N TYR A 183 -5.29 6.01 11.38
CA TYR A 183 -5.04 5.82 9.97
C TYR A 183 -6.08 6.57 9.14
N ARG A 184 -5.58 7.47 8.31
CA ARG A 184 -6.35 8.37 7.47
C ARG A 184 -6.58 7.75 6.09
N PHE A 185 -7.37 6.68 6.06
CA PHE A 185 -7.65 5.95 4.81
C PHE A 185 -8.44 6.78 3.78
N GLU A 186 -9.02 7.91 4.17
CA GLU A 186 -9.57 8.86 3.21
C GLU A 186 -8.50 9.36 2.22
N LYS A 187 -7.20 9.30 2.56
CA LYS A 187 -6.12 9.58 1.60
C LYS A 187 -6.06 8.61 0.43
N LEU A 188 -6.73 7.46 0.48
CA LEU A 188 -6.84 6.58 -0.68
C LEU A 188 -7.85 7.13 -1.72
N ARG A 189 -8.73 8.04 -1.32
CA ARG A 189 -9.85 8.54 -2.11
C ARG A 189 -9.40 9.66 -3.06
N ASN A 190 -9.87 9.61 -4.31
CA ASN A 190 -9.60 10.68 -5.28
C ASN A 190 -10.23 12.00 -4.81
N ALA A 191 -11.40 11.95 -4.17
CA ALA A 191 -12.08 13.11 -3.63
C ALA A 191 -11.23 13.85 -2.58
N TYR A 192 -10.47 13.13 -1.75
CA TYR A 192 -9.56 13.74 -0.77
C TYR A 192 -8.51 14.62 -1.47
N TRP A 193 -7.83 14.06 -2.47
CA TRP A 193 -6.78 14.77 -3.20
C TRP A 193 -7.34 15.92 -4.02
N ARG A 194 -8.47 15.73 -4.70
CA ARG A 194 -9.15 16.80 -5.45
C ARG A 194 -9.47 17.97 -4.53
N ARG A 195 -10.06 17.71 -3.35
CA ARG A 195 -10.35 18.76 -2.36
C ARG A 195 -9.08 19.46 -1.88
N LEU A 196 -8.02 18.70 -1.59
CA LEU A 196 -6.75 19.27 -1.14
C LEU A 196 -6.13 20.20 -2.21
N ILE A 197 -6.11 19.77 -3.46
CA ILE A 197 -5.58 20.53 -4.60
C ILE A 197 -6.42 21.80 -4.82
N LEU A 198 -7.74 21.68 -4.88
CA LEU A 198 -8.64 22.81 -5.10
C LEU A 198 -8.55 23.83 -3.95
N ASN A 199 -8.44 23.37 -2.71
CA ASN A 199 -8.27 24.26 -1.56
C ASN A 199 -6.94 25.02 -1.63
N LYS A 200 -5.83 24.35 -1.97
CA LYS A 200 -4.52 25.00 -2.15
C LYS A 200 -4.51 26.00 -3.30
N SER A 201 -5.16 25.67 -4.42
CA SER A 201 -5.32 26.59 -5.56
C SER A 201 -6.08 27.86 -5.18
N ARG A 202 -7.21 27.73 -4.45
CA ARG A 202 -8.00 28.87 -3.97
C ARG A 202 -7.23 29.78 -2.99
N HIS A 203 -6.40 29.20 -2.12
CA HIS A 203 -5.55 30.00 -1.22
C HIS A 203 -4.45 30.76 -1.96
N SER A 204 -3.87 30.16 -3.02
CA SER A 204 -2.89 30.85 -3.88
C SER A 204 -3.48 32.09 -4.55
N LEU A 205 -4.70 31.98 -5.08
CA LEU A 205 -5.42 33.10 -5.72
C LEU A 205 -5.75 34.24 -4.73
N LYS A 206 -6.16 33.91 -3.50
CA LYS A 206 -6.45 34.93 -2.47
C LYS A 206 -5.19 35.68 -2.02
N ASN A 207 -4.07 34.98 -1.85
CA ASN A 207 -2.81 35.61 -1.41
C ASN A 207 -2.18 36.51 -2.49
N ASN A 208 -2.42 36.22 -3.77
CA ASN A 208 -1.97 37.08 -4.85
C ASN A 208 -2.80 38.37 -4.96
N ASN A 209 -4.12 38.30 -4.73
CA ASN A 209 -4.97 39.50 -4.76
C ASN A 209 -4.73 40.48 -3.59
N ILE A 210 -4.14 40.01 -2.48
CA ILE A 210 -3.81 40.87 -1.33
C ILE A 210 -2.47 41.62 -1.53
N ARG A 211 -1.65 41.21 -2.51
CA ARG A 211 -0.34 41.81 -2.80
C ARG A 211 -0.33 42.87 -3.91
N ILE A 212 -1.50 43.25 -4.44
CA ILE A 212 -1.64 44.22 -5.54
C ILE A 212 -2.32 45.53 -5.06
N ASN A 213 -2.36 45.78 -3.75
CA ASN A 213 -2.85 47.05 -3.20
C ASN A 213 -1.76 47.74 -2.37
#